data_AF-A0A5J4Q657-F1
#
_entry.id   AF-A0A5J4Q657-F1
#
_cell.length_a   1.000
_cell.length_b   1.000
_cell.length_c   1.000
_cell.angle_alpha   90.00
_cell.angle_beta   90.00
_cell.angle_gamma   90.00
#
_symmetry.space_group_name_H-M   'P 1'
#
loop_
_entity.id
_entity.type
_entity.pdbx_description
1 polymer ?
#
loop_
_entity_poly.entity_id
_entity_poly.type
_entity_poly.pdbx_seq_one_letter_code
_entity_poly.pdbx_strand_id
1 'polypeptide(L)' 'EYLALAADRYETLEKLKEKDNFGIVKLILKYYLCLKKIMDCPRCGSLNYRKDGFVQGRQRYECKECRYHYR' A
#
# COMPACT_ATOMS: atom_id res chain seq x y z
N GLU A 1 10.03 -44.98 -12.39
CA GLU A 1 8.77 -44.43 -11.84
C GLU A 1 8.98 -43.40 -10.74
N TYR A 2 9.66 -43.73 -9.62
CA TYR A 2 9.85 -42.80 -8.50
C TYR A 2 10.56 -41.48 -8.87
N LEU A 3 11.60 -41.56 -9.71
CA LEU A 3 12.36 -40.39 -10.17
C LEU A 3 11.52 -39.41 -11.02
N ALA A 4 10.62 -39.93 -11.87
CA ALA A 4 9.73 -39.10 -12.68
C ALA A 4 8.68 -38.39 -11.82
N LEU A 5 8.10 -39.11 -10.85
CA LEU A 5 7.19 -38.56 -9.86
C LEU A 5 7.82 -37.48 -8.97
N ALA A 6 9.11 -37.62 -8.65
CA ALA A 6 9.85 -36.62 -7.88
C ALA A 6 10.14 -35.34 -8.71
N ALA A 7 10.45 -35.49 -10.00
CA ALA A 7 10.65 -34.37 -10.92
C ALA A 7 9.37 -33.55 -11.12
N ASP A 8 8.24 -34.21 -11.39
CA ASP A 8 6.93 -33.55 -11.53
C ASP A 8 6.55 -32.78 -10.26
N ARG A 9 6.82 -33.36 -9.08
CA ARG A 9 6.58 -32.71 -7.79
C ARG A 9 7.44 -31.46 -7.63
N TYR A 10 8.72 -31.50 -7.99
CA TYR A 10 9.62 -30.36 -7.90
C TYR A 10 9.20 -29.22 -8.83
N GLU A 11 8.84 -29.53 -10.08
CA GLU A 11 8.34 -28.55 -11.04
C GLU A 11 7.03 -27.90 -10.58
N THR A 12 6.14 -28.69 -9.96
CA THR A 12 4.90 -28.18 -9.36
C THR A 12 5.19 -27.22 -8.20
N LEU A 13 6.19 -27.53 -7.35
CA LEU A 13 6.59 -26.68 -6.23
C LEU A 13 7.25 -25.37 -6.68
N GLU A 14 8.03 -25.37 -7.76
CA GLU A 14 8.56 -24.14 -8.36
C GLU A 14 7.45 -23.23 -8.89
N LYS A 15 6.46 -23.81 -9.60
CA LYS A 15 5.28 -23.09 -10.10
C LYS A 15 4.39 -22.51 -8.99
N LEU A 16 4.42 -23.10 -7.78
CA LEU A 16 3.70 -22.58 -6.61
C LEU A 16 4.45 -21.42 -5.94
N LYS A 17 5.79 -21.49 -5.81
CA LYS A 17 6.61 -20.40 -5.26
C LYS A 17 6.49 -19.10 -6.07
N GLU A 18 6.30 -19.22 -7.38
CA GLU A 18 6.15 -18.06 -8.27
C GLU A 18 4.80 -17.32 -8.07
N LYS A 19 3.77 -18.02 -7.57
CA LYS A 19 2.40 -17.47 -7.43
C LYS A 19 2.18 -16.69 -6.12
N ASP A 20 2.93 -16.97 -5.07
CA ASP A 20 2.69 -16.38 -3.74
C ASP A 20 3.18 -14.92 -3.59
N ASN A 21 4.05 -14.44 -4.49
CA ASN A 21 4.51 -13.05 -4.45
C ASN A 21 3.43 -12.04 -4.87
N PHE A 22 2.47 -12.44 -5.70
CA PHE A 22 1.47 -11.52 -6.25
C PHE A 22 0.45 -11.05 -5.20
N GLY A 23 0.12 -11.91 -4.23
CA GLY A 23 -0.84 -11.60 -3.16
C GLY A 23 -0.33 -10.55 -2.19
N ILE A 24 0.88 -10.75 -1.66
CA ILE A 24 1.52 -9.81 -0.72
C ILE A 24 1.80 -8.46 -1.39
N VAL A 25 2.32 -8.45 -2.62
CA VAL A 25 2.59 -7.21 -3.36
C VAL A 25 1.30 -6.42 -3.61
N LYS A 26 0.19 -7.09 -3.96
CA LYS A 26 -1.13 -6.43 -4.07
C LYS A 26 -1.61 -5.84 -2.74
N LEU A 27 -1.42 -6.56 -1.63
CA LEU A 27 -1.83 -6.10 -0.30
C LEU A 27 -1.03 -4.87 0.13
N ILE A 28 0.30 -4.90 -0.04
CA ILE A 28 1.20 -3.78 0.22
C ILE A 28 0.82 -2.58 -0.64
N LEU A 29 0.56 -2.79 -1.94
CA LEU A 29 0.16 -1.71 -2.85
C LEU A 29 -1.19 -1.11 -2.43
N LYS A 30 -2.17 -1.94 -2.04
CA LYS A 30 -3.47 -1.47 -1.53
C LYS A 30 -3.29 -0.64 -0.25
N TYR A 31 -2.46 -1.09 0.69
CA TYR A 31 -2.14 -0.36 1.91
C TYR A 31 -1.43 0.96 1.62
N TYR A 32 -0.41 0.96 0.76
CA TYR A 32 0.32 2.15 0.34
C TYR A 32 -0.60 3.16 -0.33
N LEU A 33 -1.46 2.73 -1.27
CA LEU A 33 -2.43 3.61 -1.94
C LEU A 33 -3.47 4.17 -0.96
N CYS A 34 -3.93 3.36 0.02
CA CYS A 34 -4.83 3.81 1.07
C CYS A 34 -4.18 4.87 1.96
N LEU A 35 -2.92 4.64 2.39
CA LEU A 35 -2.14 5.59 3.17
C LEU A 35 -1.84 6.87 2.37
N LYS A 36 -1.49 6.76 1.09
CA LYS A 36 -1.18 7.91 0.23
C LYS A 36 -2.40 8.82 0.04
N LYS A 37 -3.58 8.25 -0.21
CA LYS A 37 -4.83 9.01 -0.31
C LYS A 37 -5.19 9.81 0.96
N ILE A 38 -4.71 9.40 2.13
CA ILE A 38 -4.90 10.15 3.39
C ILE A 38 -4.03 11.41 3.41
N MET A 39 -2.85 11.37 2.77
CA MET A 39 -1.88 12.46 2.86
C MET A 39 -2.08 13.55 1.81
N ASP A 40 -2.73 13.23 0.68
CA ASP A 40 -3.02 14.20 -0.38
C ASP A 40 -4.04 15.22 0.11
N CYS A 41 -3.82 16.51 -0.19
CA CYS A 41 -4.82 17.52 0.14
C CYS A 41 -6.13 17.22 -0.61
N PRO A 42 -7.26 17.01 0.08
CA PRO A 42 -8.53 16.64 -0.58
C PRO A 42 -9.13 17.77 -1.42
N ARG A 43 -8.61 19.00 -1.29
CA ARG A 43 -9.07 20.16 -2.06
C ARG A 43 -8.31 20.33 -3.39
N CYS A 44 -7.00 20.11 -3.41
CA CYS A 44 -6.16 20.41 -4.58
C CYS A 44 -5.23 19.27 -5.01
N GLY A 45 -5.19 18.15 -4.30
CA GLY A 45 -4.30 17.02 -4.57
C GLY A 45 -2.83 17.28 -4.26
N SER A 46 -2.46 18.44 -3.70
CA SER A 46 -1.08 18.74 -3.34
C SER A 46 -0.57 17.81 -2.22
N LEU A 47 0.67 17.37 -2.37
CA LEU A 47 1.43 16.60 -1.36
C LEU A 47 2.12 17.51 -0.34
N ASN A 48 2.09 18.82 -0.55
CA ASN A 48 2.78 19.78 0.29
C ASN A 48 1.87 20.18 1.46
N TYR A 49 2.06 19.54 2.60
CA TYR A 49 1.31 19.80 3.83
C TYR A 49 2.21 19.93 5.05
N ARG A 50 1.64 20.40 6.15
CA ARG A 50 2.26 20.37 7.49
C ARG A 50 1.25 19.87 8.51
N LYS A 51 1.74 19.27 9.59
CA LYS A 51 0.94 18.97 10.78
C LYS A 51 0.46 20.29 11.40
N ASP A 52 -0.83 20.36 11.72
CA ASP A 52 -1.53 21.55 12.21
C ASP A 52 -2.38 21.23 13.46
N GLY A 53 -1.73 20.63 14.45
CA GLY A 53 -2.37 20.27 15.72
C GLY A 53 -3.27 19.02 15.65
N PHE A 54 -4.12 18.86 16.65
CA PHE A 54 -5.03 17.71 16.77
C PHE A 54 -6.48 18.19 16.97
N VAL A 55 -7.45 17.50 16.35
CA VAL A 55 -8.88 17.75 16.51
C VAL A 55 -9.58 16.42 16.80
N GLN A 56 -10.30 16.34 17.92
CA GLN A 56 -11.00 15.11 18.35
C GLN A 56 -10.06 13.89 18.43
N GLY A 57 -8.83 14.08 18.92
CA GLY A 57 -7.82 13.03 19.06
C GLY A 57 -7.17 12.56 17.76
N ARG A 58 -7.49 13.19 16.62
CA ARG A 58 -6.86 12.91 15.32
C ARG A 58 -5.92 14.04 14.91
N GLN A 59 -4.82 13.68 14.25
CA GLN A 59 -3.90 14.66 13.67
C GLN A 59 -4.66 15.50 12.63
N ARG A 60 -4.46 16.82 12.66
CA ARG A 60 -4.93 17.74 11.61
C ARG A 60 -3.74 18.16 10.75
N TYR A 61 -4.01 18.42 9.48
CA TYR A 61 -3.03 18.84 8.48
C TYR A 61 -3.49 20.12 7.80
N GLU A 62 -2.53 20.98 7.45
CA GLU A 62 -2.74 22.15 6.59
C GLU A 62 -1.99 21.92 5.28
N CYS A 63 -2.67 22.07 4.14
CA CYS A 63 -2.03 22.13 2.84
C CYS A 63 -1.32 23.47 2.65
N LYS A 64 -0.02 23.46 2.34
CA LYS A 64 0.76 24.68 2.09
C LYS A 64 0.39 25.39 0.79
N GLU A 65 -0.17 24.65 -0.18
CA GLU A 65 -0.53 25.18 -1.50
C GLU A 65 -1.86 25.93 -1.47
N CYS A 66 -2.92 25.32 -0.92
CA CYS A 66 -4.27 25.90 -0.93
C CYS A 66 -4.75 26.37 0.46
N ARG A 67 -3.91 26.25 1.49
CA ARG A 67 -4.22 26.60 2.89
C ARG A 67 -5.44 25.89 3.48
N TYR A 68 -5.90 24.81 2.83
CA TYR A 68 -7.01 24.01 3.35
C TYR A 68 -6.55 23.15 4.52
N HIS A 69 -7.38 23.11 5.56
CA HIS A 69 -7.15 22.27 6.72
C HIS A 69 -8.02 21.01 6.64
N TYR A 70 -7.40 19.86 6.78
CA TYR A 70 -8.06 18.55 6.71
C TYR A 70 -7.61 17.64 7.85
N ARG A 71 -8.35 16.57 8.09
CA ARG A 71 -8.03 15.54 9.08
C ARG A 71 -7.26 14.41 8.42
#